data_AF-A0A2T4BAX6-F1
#
_entry.id   AF-A0A2T4BAX6-F1
#
_cell.length_a   1.000
_cell.length_b   1.000
_cell.length_c   1.000
_cell.angle_alpha   90.00
_cell.angle_beta   90.00
_cell.angle_gamma   90.00
#
_symmetry.space_group_name_H-M   'P 1'
#
loop_
_entity.id
_entity.type
_entity.pdbx_description
1 polymer ?
#
loop_
_entity_poly.entity_id
_entity_poly.type
_entity_poly.pdbx_seq_one_letter_code
_entity_poly.pdbx_strand_id
1 'polypeptide(L)'
;MSSFADEVEYKLDAVQATQLAAGDIDKAFRPACIDLVSAGLGGKVLGFSDEWFAEASNLLTPTAPISQPGKMVYTGAWYDGWETRRHNPEEFDWVVVRLGVASGIVTGVEVDTAFFNGNNAPAISVEGCFSDNDDEVVSWKGGRGKWETVLNIRECGPSQRHGWKLDVPTTKQYTHVRLNMYPDGGIARFRLYGHAVPVFPEDKEAILDLAAAQNGGIAISCSDQHFGSKDNLLLPGRGKDMGDGWETKRSRGKGHVDWTIVKLGAPGYIQEFLVDTAHFRGNFPQKVAVQGLSWQGEGQPEADSEGWLEAVPPSKTGPDQEHKFASAVADVPLTHVKLIMIPDGGVKRFRAFGKRAA
;
A
#
# COMPACT_ATOMS: atom_id res chain seq x y z
N MET A 1 8.59 19.77 30.93
CA MET A 1 7.26 19.98 30.35
C MET A 1 6.60 18.61 30.30
N SER A 2 5.33 18.51 30.68
CA SER A 2 4.56 17.27 30.47
C SER A 2 4.47 17.03 28.95
N SER A 3 4.55 15.77 28.51
CA SER A 3 4.32 15.46 27.10
C SER A 3 2.81 15.50 26.81
N PHE A 4 2.38 15.80 25.58
CA PHE A 4 0.95 15.77 25.23
C PHE A 4 0.28 14.44 25.63
N ALA A 5 1.01 13.32 25.56
CA ALA A 5 0.53 12.01 25.99
C ALA A 5 0.25 11.88 27.50
N ASP A 6 0.89 12.70 28.34
CA ASP A 6 0.65 12.72 29.78
C ASP A 6 -0.70 13.34 30.13
N GLU A 7 -1.19 14.26 29.28
CA GLU A 7 -2.42 15.05 29.47
C GLU A 7 -3.70 14.33 29.01
N VAL A 8 -3.58 13.33 28.12
CA VAL A 8 -4.71 12.53 27.60
C VAL A 8 -5.12 11.44 28.60
N GLU A 9 -6.40 11.27 28.96
CA GLU A 9 -6.83 10.25 29.94
C GLU A 9 -6.88 8.84 29.32
N TYR A 10 -7.16 8.70 28.01
CA TYR A 10 -7.09 7.43 27.27
C TYR A 10 -5.63 6.97 27.09
N LYS A 11 -5.14 6.20 28.07
CA LYS A 11 -3.77 5.69 28.08
C LYS A 11 -3.56 4.53 27.12
N LEU A 12 -2.46 4.58 26.39
CA LEU A 12 -1.99 3.56 25.45
C LEU A 12 -0.69 2.93 25.95
N ASP A 13 -0.51 1.65 25.66
CA ASP A 13 0.77 0.98 25.91
C ASP A 13 1.89 1.66 25.10
N ALA A 14 3.05 1.84 25.72
CA ALA A 14 4.19 2.47 25.05
C ALA A 14 4.75 1.55 23.95
N VAL A 15 4.88 2.07 22.74
CA VAL A 15 5.49 1.37 21.60
C VAL A 15 6.74 2.13 21.15
N GLN A 16 7.87 1.43 21.07
CA GLN A 16 9.10 2.02 20.58
C GLN A 16 9.04 2.18 19.06
N ALA A 17 9.19 3.41 18.59
CA ALA A 17 9.15 3.75 17.19
C ALA A 17 10.07 4.95 16.92
N THR A 18 10.83 4.83 15.84
CA THR A 18 11.75 5.86 15.36
C THR A 18 11.04 6.77 14.39
N GLN A 19 11.02 8.08 14.66
CA GLN A 19 10.50 9.08 13.72
C GLN A 19 11.46 9.24 12.54
N LEU A 20 10.90 9.25 11.33
CA LEU A 20 11.64 9.42 10.08
C LEU A 20 11.49 10.86 9.58
N ALA A 21 12.54 11.38 8.94
CA ALA A 21 12.42 12.61 8.17
C ALA A 21 11.50 12.38 6.96
N ALA A 22 10.73 13.39 6.55
CA ALA A 22 9.75 13.26 5.46
C ALA A 22 10.34 12.71 4.15
N GLY A 23 11.59 13.05 3.83
CA GLY A 23 12.31 12.56 2.65
C GLY A 23 12.76 11.10 2.73
N ASP A 24 12.81 10.51 3.93
CA ASP A 24 13.28 9.14 4.16
C ASP A 24 12.14 8.12 4.28
N ILE A 25 10.89 8.58 4.42
CA ILE A 25 9.70 7.71 4.62
C ILE A 25 9.58 6.68 3.50
N ASP A 26 9.56 7.15 2.23
CA ASP A 26 9.39 6.25 1.09
C ASP A 26 10.56 5.29 0.94
N LYS A 27 11.79 5.75 1.19
CA LYS A 27 12.99 4.91 1.18
C LYS A 27 12.94 3.82 2.25
N ALA A 28 12.38 4.14 3.42
CA ALA A 28 12.29 3.20 4.53
C ALA A 28 11.26 2.09 4.31
N PHE A 29 10.13 2.40 3.64
CA PHE A 29 9.00 1.47 3.54
C PHE A 29 8.76 0.88 2.14
N ARG A 30 8.81 1.67 1.07
CA ARG A 30 8.40 1.25 -0.30
C ARG A 30 9.17 0.06 -0.90
N PRO A 31 10.45 -0.22 -0.54
CA PRO A 31 11.14 -1.40 -1.06
C PRO A 31 10.64 -2.72 -0.46
N ALA A 32 10.01 -2.69 0.72
CA ALA A 32 9.72 -3.89 1.49
C ALA A 32 8.28 -3.98 2.01
N CYS A 33 7.50 -2.91 1.99
CA CYS A 33 6.16 -2.85 2.56
C CYS A 33 5.13 -2.42 1.52
N ILE A 34 3.88 -2.83 1.75
CA ILE A 34 2.70 -2.28 1.09
C ILE A 34 1.93 -1.37 2.05
N ASP A 35 1.10 -0.47 1.53
CA ASP A 35 0.14 0.29 2.32
C ASP A 35 -1.13 -0.54 2.54
N LEU A 36 -1.27 -1.11 3.74
CA LEU A 36 -2.33 -2.06 4.10
C LEU A 36 -3.73 -1.43 4.13
N VAL A 37 -3.81 -0.11 4.30
CA VAL A 37 -5.09 0.63 4.38
C VAL A 37 -5.47 1.30 3.06
N SER A 38 -4.60 1.25 2.04
CA SER A 38 -4.84 1.87 0.74
C SER A 38 -6.17 1.44 0.12
N ALA A 39 -6.98 2.41 -0.31
CA ALA A 39 -8.21 2.14 -1.06
C ALA A 39 -7.94 1.38 -2.37
N GLY A 40 -6.77 1.61 -2.99
CA GLY A 40 -6.35 0.88 -4.19
C GLY A 40 -6.08 -0.60 -3.95
N LEU A 41 -5.71 -0.98 -2.72
CA LEU A 41 -5.57 -2.37 -2.28
C LEU A 41 -6.91 -2.99 -1.85
N GLY A 42 -7.92 -2.15 -1.57
CA GLY A 42 -9.23 -2.55 -1.06
C GLY A 42 -9.50 -2.14 0.39
N GLY A 43 -8.64 -1.30 1.00
CA GLY A 43 -8.90 -0.73 2.32
C GLY A 43 -10.16 0.15 2.32
N LYS A 44 -10.95 0.05 3.39
CA LYS A 44 -12.23 0.76 3.51
C LYS A 44 -12.41 1.37 4.89
N VAL A 45 -12.93 2.60 4.94
CA VAL A 45 -13.47 3.17 6.17
C VAL A 45 -14.77 2.44 6.53
N LEU A 46 -14.87 1.98 7.77
CA LEU A 46 -16.06 1.30 8.30
C LEU A 46 -16.90 2.20 9.22
N GLY A 47 -16.25 3.14 9.90
CA GLY A 47 -16.89 4.05 10.82
C GLY A 47 -15.97 5.18 11.20
N PHE A 48 -16.56 6.28 11.67
CA PHE A 48 -15.86 7.48 12.06
C PHE A 48 -16.66 8.21 13.16
N SER A 49 -16.01 9.11 13.89
CA SER A 49 -16.68 10.01 14.84
C SER A 49 -17.40 11.18 14.15
N ASP A 50 -16.71 11.84 13.22
CA ASP A 50 -17.19 13.02 12.48
C ASP A 50 -16.48 13.14 11.12
N GLU A 51 -17.12 13.80 10.16
CA GLU A 51 -16.58 14.09 8.80
C GLU A 51 -17.08 15.46 8.30
N TRP A 52 -17.26 16.43 9.20
CA TRP A 52 -18.02 17.64 8.86
C TRP A 52 -17.41 18.46 7.72
N PHE A 53 -16.10 18.67 7.71
CA PHE A 53 -15.46 19.49 6.68
C PHE A 53 -14.94 18.65 5.50
N ALA A 54 -14.44 17.45 5.77
CA ALA A 54 -13.96 16.55 4.72
C ALA A 54 -14.05 15.07 5.11
N GLU A 55 -14.34 14.21 4.13
CA GLU A 55 -14.59 12.77 4.31
C GLU A 55 -13.32 11.97 4.70
N ALA A 56 -13.46 11.05 5.65
CA ALA A 56 -12.41 10.15 6.10
C ALA A 56 -11.91 9.19 5.01
N SER A 57 -12.74 8.90 4.00
CA SER A 57 -12.36 8.09 2.85
C SER A 57 -11.13 8.63 2.12
N ASN A 58 -10.90 9.96 2.16
CA ASN A 58 -9.75 10.61 1.54
C ASN A 58 -8.42 10.19 2.18
N LEU A 59 -8.41 9.76 3.44
CA LEU A 59 -7.20 9.27 4.13
C LEU A 59 -6.54 8.14 3.37
N LEU A 60 -7.37 7.29 2.74
CA LEU A 60 -6.97 6.04 2.10
C LEU A 60 -6.65 6.20 0.61
N THR A 61 -6.87 7.39 0.05
CA THR A 61 -6.63 7.70 -1.37
C THR A 61 -5.15 7.48 -1.71
N PRO A 62 -4.79 6.65 -2.71
CA PRO A 62 -3.38 6.31 -2.98
C PRO A 62 -2.52 7.49 -3.44
N THR A 63 -3.11 8.48 -4.12
CA THR A 63 -2.40 9.64 -4.64
C THR A 63 -2.03 10.62 -3.54
N ALA A 64 -1.00 11.45 -3.80
CA ALA A 64 -0.68 12.57 -2.93
C ALA A 64 -1.90 13.52 -2.79
N PRO A 65 -2.04 14.20 -1.64
CA PRO A 65 -3.02 15.26 -1.46
C PRO A 65 -2.89 16.35 -2.52
N ILE A 66 -4.02 16.93 -2.93
CA ILE A 66 -4.04 18.13 -3.77
C ILE A 66 -4.71 19.31 -3.06
N SER A 67 -4.33 20.53 -3.44
CA SER A 67 -4.98 21.76 -2.98
C SER A 67 -5.75 22.42 -4.12
N GLN A 68 -6.93 22.96 -3.82
CA GLN A 68 -7.72 23.77 -4.76
C GLN A 68 -8.11 25.09 -4.08
N PRO A 69 -7.18 26.06 -3.99
CA PRO A 69 -7.44 27.34 -3.32
C PRO A 69 -8.68 28.04 -3.85
N GLY A 70 -9.55 28.49 -2.95
CA GLY A 70 -10.80 29.17 -3.28
C GLY A 70 -11.99 28.26 -3.60
N LYS A 71 -11.79 26.94 -3.69
CA LYS A 71 -12.90 25.99 -3.79
C LYS A 71 -13.61 25.82 -2.45
N MET A 72 -14.89 26.14 -2.43
CA MET A 72 -15.77 25.99 -1.27
C MET A 72 -16.75 24.83 -1.49
N VAL A 73 -17.02 24.08 -0.43
CA VAL A 73 -18.16 23.14 -0.32
C VAL A 73 -19.16 23.69 0.70
N TYR A 74 -20.29 23.01 0.84
CA TYR A 74 -21.37 23.45 1.73
C TYR A 74 -20.91 23.69 3.19
N THR A 75 -19.93 22.91 3.65
CA THR A 75 -19.44 22.95 5.03
C THR A 75 -18.21 23.83 5.24
N GLY A 76 -17.59 24.37 4.19
CA GLY A 76 -16.38 25.20 4.30
C GLY A 76 -15.47 25.17 3.08
N ALA A 77 -14.18 25.43 3.27
CA ALA A 77 -13.19 25.22 2.22
C ALA A 77 -13.07 23.72 1.90
N TRP A 78 -12.91 23.38 0.62
CA TRP A 78 -12.70 21.98 0.23
C TRP A 78 -11.28 21.54 0.58
N TYR A 79 -11.17 20.39 1.25
CA TYR A 79 -9.90 19.74 1.55
C TYR A 79 -9.84 18.33 0.95
N ASP A 80 -8.65 17.96 0.48
CA ASP A 80 -8.32 16.58 0.09
C ASP A 80 -7.76 15.82 1.30
N GLY A 81 -8.65 15.49 2.23
CA GLY A 81 -8.31 14.86 3.51
C GLY A 81 -9.56 14.57 4.32
N TRP A 82 -9.35 14.20 5.58
CA TRP A 82 -10.36 14.10 6.62
C TRP A 82 -10.27 15.33 7.51
N GLU A 83 -11.39 15.99 7.80
CA GLU A 83 -11.42 17.12 8.73
C GLU A 83 -12.74 17.16 9.50
N THR A 84 -12.62 17.24 10.83
CA THR A 84 -13.73 17.16 11.78
C THR A 84 -14.14 18.53 12.33
N ARG A 85 -15.31 18.59 12.98
CA ARG A 85 -15.75 19.81 13.68
C ARG A 85 -14.78 20.18 14.80
N ARG A 86 -14.69 21.49 15.04
CA ARG A 86 -13.91 22.06 16.14
C ARG A 86 -14.56 21.77 17.50
N HIS A 87 -13.70 21.75 18.51
CA HIS A 87 -14.08 21.68 19.93
C HIS A 87 -14.78 20.35 20.24
N ASN A 88 -14.16 19.25 19.78
CA ASN A 88 -14.59 17.92 20.14
C ASN A 88 -14.63 17.81 21.68
N PRO A 89 -15.80 17.49 22.28
CA PRO A 89 -15.90 17.33 23.73
C PRO A 89 -15.31 16.00 24.21
N GLU A 90 -15.11 15.03 23.31
CA GLU A 90 -14.44 13.77 23.57
C GLU A 90 -12.91 13.94 23.44
N GLU A 91 -12.16 12.95 23.90
CA GLU A 91 -10.69 13.05 23.89
C GLU A 91 -10.06 13.06 22.49
N PHE A 92 -10.70 12.38 21.54
CA PHE A 92 -10.22 12.26 20.18
C PHE A 92 -11.34 11.96 19.20
N ASP A 93 -11.16 12.43 17.97
CA ASP A 93 -11.86 11.93 16.81
C ASP A 93 -11.20 10.64 16.30
N TRP A 94 -11.97 9.76 15.68
CA TRP A 94 -11.47 8.45 15.24
C TRP A 94 -12.03 8.02 13.89
N VAL A 95 -11.26 7.18 13.19
CA VAL A 95 -11.66 6.47 11.97
C VAL A 95 -11.28 5.01 12.10
N VAL A 96 -12.24 4.10 11.93
CA VAL A 96 -12.02 2.65 11.84
C VAL A 96 -11.87 2.25 10.37
N VAL A 97 -10.80 1.53 10.07
CA VAL A 97 -10.44 1.09 8.72
C VAL A 97 -10.29 -0.43 8.70
N ARG A 98 -10.96 -1.10 7.75
CA ARG A 98 -10.66 -2.49 7.39
C ARG A 98 -9.48 -2.49 6.42
N LEU A 99 -8.48 -3.33 6.68
CA LEU A 99 -7.33 -3.49 5.78
C LEU A 99 -7.78 -4.05 4.41
N GLY A 100 -7.07 -3.69 3.35
CA GLY A 100 -7.30 -4.21 1.99
C GLY A 100 -6.82 -5.65 1.77
N VAL A 101 -6.29 -6.28 2.82
CA VAL A 101 -5.81 -7.66 2.87
C VAL A 101 -6.60 -8.47 3.89
N ALA A 102 -6.52 -9.80 3.81
CA ALA A 102 -7.13 -10.68 4.80
C ALA A 102 -6.69 -10.31 6.23
N SER A 103 -5.38 -10.21 6.42
CA SER A 103 -4.74 -9.62 7.61
C SER A 103 -3.32 -9.14 7.28
N GLY A 104 -2.68 -8.40 8.18
CA GLY A 104 -1.30 -7.95 7.98
C GLY A 104 -0.56 -7.63 9.28
N ILE A 105 0.77 -7.67 9.21
CA ILE A 105 1.67 -7.19 10.26
C ILE A 105 2.18 -5.80 9.90
N VAL A 106 2.35 -4.93 10.89
CA VAL A 106 2.69 -3.51 10.70
C VAL A 106 4.17 -3.28 10.98
N THR A 107 4.82 -2.56 10.06
CA THR A 107 6.22 -2.12 10.16
C THR A 107 6.32 -0.63 10.47
N GLY A 108 5.33 0.17 10.06
CA GLY A 108 5.32 1.59 10.34
C GLY A 108 4.03 2.29 9.95
N VAL A 109 3.94 3.55 10.32
CA VAL A 109 2.79 4.42 10.13
C VAL A 109 3.27 5.72 9.47
N GLU A 110 2.47 6.25 8.56
CA GLU A 110 2.61 7.62 8.08
C GLU A 110 1.28 8.36 8.19
N VAL A 111 1.38 9.62 8.64
CA VAL A 111 0.29 10.59 8.62
C VAL A 111 0.78 11.82 7.86
N ASP A 112 0.05 12.23 6.84
CA ASP A 112 0.33 13.46 6.09
C ASP A 112 -0.71 14.52 6.46
N THR A 113 -0.26 15.66 6.98
CA THR A 113 -1.10 16.81 7.31
C THR A 113 -1.13 17.87 6.21
N ALA A 114 -0.67 17.55 4.99
CA ALA A 114 -0.60 18.47 3.85
C ALA A 114 -1.82 19.39 3.73
N PHE A 115 -1.55 20.69 3.56
CA PHE A 115 -2.51 21.78 3.42
C PHE A 115 -3.31 22.14 4.68
N PHE A 116 -3.30 21.31 5.73
CA PHE A 116 -3.79 21.69 7.05
C PHE A 116 -2.69 22.45 7.79
N ASN A 117 -2.85 23.77 7.92
CA ASN A 117 -1.83 24.66 8.48
C ASN A 117 -2.45 25.53 9.58
N GLY A 118 -2.38 25.03 10.81
CA GLY A 118 -3.05 25.62 11.98
C GLY A 118 -4.33 24.91 12.40
N ASN A 119 -4.91 24.09 11.52
CA ASN A 119 -6.02 23.17 11.79
C ASN A 119 -5.64 21.69 11.57
N ASN A 120 -4.34 21.37 11.51
CA ASN A 120 -3.89 19.97 11.44
C ASN A 120 -4.21 19.23 12.73
N ALA A 121 -4.29 17.90 12.66
CA ALA A 121 -4.22 17.04 13.83
C ALA A 121 -3.04 17.46 14.73
N PRO A 122 -3.27 17.83 16.00
CA PRO A 122 -2.19 18.14 16.95
C PRO A 122 -1.37 16.90 17.32
N ALA A 123 -2.04 15.79 17.54
CA ALA A 123 -1.43 14.49 17.79
C ALA A 123 -2.31 13.36 17.26
N ILE A 124 -1.71 12.19 17.03
CA ILE A 124 -2.40 10.98 16.58
C ILE A 124 -1.95 9.77 17.39
N SER A 125 -2.75 8.71 17.34
CA SER A 125 -2.34 7.35 17.71
C SER A 125 -2.97 6.34 16.76
N VAL A 126 -2.43 5.12 16.73
CA VAL A 126 -2.97 4.03 15.91
C VAL A 126 -3.12 2.79 16.77
N GLU A 127 -4.30 2.17 16.70
CA GLU A 127 -4.59 0.89 17.31
C GLU A 127 -4.99 -0.14 16.25
N GLY A 128 -4.83 -1.42 16.57
CA GLY A 128 -5.15 -2.54 15.68
C GLY A 128 -5.94 -3.62 16.40
N CYS A 129 -6.76 -4.37 15.65
CA CYS A 129 -7.38 -5.59 16.15
C CYS A 129 -7.50 -6.67 15.06
N PHE A 130 -7.63 -7.92 15.50
CA PHE A 130 -7.94 -9.06 14.64
C PHE A 130 -9.38 -9.50 14.92
N SER A 131 -10.25 -9.42 13.91
CA SER A 131 -11.66 -9.79 13.98
C SER A 131 -12.17 -10.16 12.59
N ASP A 132 -13.09 -11.12 12.53
CA ASP A 132 -13.88 -11.47 11.35
C ASP A 132 -15.25 -10.76 11.33
N ASN A 133 -15.56 -9.97 12.35
CA ASN A 133 -16.83 -9.26 12.52
C ASN A 133 -16.62 -7.73 12.48
N ASP A 134 -16.90 -7.14 11.32
CA ASP A 134 -16.82 -5.69 11.07
C ASP A 134 -17.78 -4.90 12.00
N ASP A 135 -19.01 -5.38 12.19
CA ASP A 135 -20.05 -4.70 13.00
C ASP A 135 -19.66 -4.62 14.48
N GLU A 136 -19.08 -5.70 15.03
CA GLU A 136 -18.56 -5.71 16.40
C GLU A 136 -17.47 -4.65 16.56
N VAL A 137 -16.51 -4.59 15.63
CA VAL A 137 -15.38 -3.65 15.71
C VAL A 137 -15.87 -2.19 15.65
N VAL A 138 -16.79 -1.88 14.74
CA VAL A 138 -17.37 -0.52 14.61
C VAL A 138 -18.18 -0.14 15.85
N SER A 139 -18.83 -1.11 16.51
CA SER A 139 -19.63 -0.85 17.72
C SER A 139 -18.81 -0.28 18.89
N TRP A 140 -17.49 -0.50 18.92
CA TRP A 140 -16.61 0.01 19.97
C TRP A 140 -16.42 1.53 19.89
N LYS A 141 -16.67 2.15 18.73
CA LYS A 141 -16.52 3.60 18.52
C LYS A 141 -15.17 4.12 19.03
N GLY A 142 -15.16 5.11 19.92
CA GLY A 142 -13.98 5.63 20.62
C GLY A 142 -13.60 4.85 21.90
N GLY A 143 -14.35 3.83 22.29
CA GLY A 143 -14.06 3.00 23.46
C GLY A 143 -12.90 2.02 23.26
N ARG A 144 -12.43 1.38 24.34
CA ARG A 144 -11.24 0.49 24.30
C ARG A 144 -11.46 -0.80 23.52
N GLY A 145 -12.64 -1.41 23.59
CA GLY A 145 -12.95 -2.65 22.85
C GLY A 145 -11.87 -3.72 23.01
N LYS A 146 -11.47 -4.34 21.89
CA LYS A 146 -10.29 -5.22 21.79
C LYS A 146 -9.14 -4.55 21.01
N TRP A 147 -9.05 -3.22 21.06
CA TRP A 147 -7.98 -2.47 20.41
C TRP A 147 -6.65 -2.66 21.14
N GLU A 148 -5.59 -2.89 20.37
CA GLU A 148 -4.21 -2.98 20.85
C GLU A 148 -3.38 -1.85 20.24
N THR A 149 -2.49 -1.25 21.02
CA THR A 149 -1.65 -0.15 20.54
C THR A 149 -0.71 -0.64 19.43
N VAL A 150 -0.81 -0.02 18.24
CA VAL A 150 0.17 -0.18 17.15
C VAL A 150 1.18 0.97 17.20
N LEU A 151 0.71 2.19 17.46
CA LEU A 151 1.52 3.38 17.68
C LEU A 151 0.88 4.20 18.81
N ASN A 152 1.61 4.37 19.91
CA ASN A 152 1.20 5.26 21.00
C ASN A 152 1.21 6.73 20.53
N ILE A 153 0.62 7.64 21.32
CA ILE A 153 0.42 9.04 20.93
C ILE A 153 1.70 9.70 20.40
N ARG A 154 1.61 10.33 19.23
CA ARG A 154 2.67 11.11 18.57
C ARG A 154 2.13 12.46 18.12
N GLU A 155 2.90 13.51 18.39
CA GLU A 155 2.58 14.86 17.93
C GLU A 155 2.80 15.01 16.41
N CYS A 156 1.97 15.87 15.82
CA CYS A 156 1.98 16.20 14.41
C CYS A 156 2.11 17.72 14.24
N GLY A 157 2.96 18.12 13.31
CA GLY A 157 3.10 19.48 12.82
C GLY A 157 2.23 19.80 11.59
N PRO A 158 2.11 21.08 11.23
CA PRO A 158 1.27 21.56 10.14
C PRO A 158 1.85 21.22 8.76
N SER A 159 0.97 20.85 7.83
CA SER A 159 1.25 20.70 6.40
C SER A 159 2.54 19.94 6.05
N GLN A 160 2.75 18.77 6.68
CA GLN A 160 3.92 17.94 6.44
C GLN A 160 3.61 16.45 6.61
N ARG A 161 4.50 15.61 6.06
CA ARG A 161 4.49 14.17 6.27
C ARG A 161 5.18 13.82 7.58
N HIS A 162 4.55 12.94 8.36
CA HIS A 162 5.08 12.35 9.59
C HIS A 162 5.17 10.85 9.40
N GLY A 163 6.36 10.27 9.58
CA GLY A 163 6.57 8.83 9.48
C GLY A 163 7.16 8.28 10.76
N TRP A 164 6.64 7.15 11.22
CA TRP A 164 7.17 6.40 12.36
C TRP A 164 7.41 4.96 11.95
N LYS A 165 8.67 4.53 12.03
CA LYS A 165 9.05 3.13 11.86
C LYS A 165 9.03 2.47 13.23
N LEU A 166 8.29 1.37 13.38
CA LEU A 166 8.34 0.59 14.60
C LEU A 166 9.73 -0.03 14.73
N ASP A 167 10.34 0.07 15.90
CA ASP A 167 11.68 -0.48 16.14
C ASP A 167 11.65 -2.01 15.98
N VAL A 168 10.52 -2.62 16.36
CA VAL A 168 10.18 -4.01 16.08
C VAL A 168 8.81 -4.03 15.38
N PRO A 169 8.70 -4.60 14.16
CA PRO A 169 7.41 -4.81 13.51
C PRO A 169 6.46 -5.63 14.40
N THR A 170 5.16 -5.46 14.21
CA THR A 170 4.17 -6.17 15.03
C THR A 170 4.26 -7.68 14.80
N THR A 171 4.22 -8.46 15.87
CA THR A 171 4.16 -9.94 15.78
C THR A 171 2.73 -10.43 15.58
N LYS A 172 1.76 -9.68 16.08
CA LYS A 172 0.33 -9.90 15.86
C LYS A 172 -0.10 -9.38 14.51
N GLN A 173 -1.07 -10.08 13.94
CA GLN A 173 -1.74 -9.73 12.70
C GLN A 173 -2.97 -8.89 13.02
N TYR A 174 -3.27 -7.94 12.15
CA TYR A 174 -4.46 -7.11 12.25
C TYR A 174 -5.31 -7.24 11.00
N THR A 175 -6.61 -7.05 11.19
CA THR A 175 -7.64 -7.02 10.14
C THR A 175 -8.24 -5.62 10.01
N HIS A 176 -8.19 -4.88 11.11
CA HIS A 176 -8.71 -3.54 11.28
C HIS A 176 -7.69 -2.68 12.00
N VAL A 177 -7.72 -1.39 11.72
CA VAL A 177 -7.02 -0.36 12.51
C VAL A 177 -7.94 0.80 12.83
N ARG A 178 -7.65 1.50 13.92
CA ARG A 178 -8.28 2.76 14.28
C ARG A 178 -7.21 3.84 14.32
N LEU A 179 -7.40 4.89 13.52
CA LEU A 179 -6.65 6.14 13.63
C LEU A 179 -7.40 7.04 14.61
N ASN A 180 -6.69 7.54 15.63
CA ASN A 180 -7.23 8.49 16.59
C ASN A 180 -6.52 9.84 16.41
N MET A 181 -7.26 10.95 16.42
CA MET A 181 -6.79 12.32 16.26
C MET A 181 -7.19 13.16 17.49
N TYR A 182 -6.22 13.76 18.17
CA TYR A 182 -6.44 14.38 19.48
C TYR A 182 -6.38 15.92 19.44
N PRO A 183 -7.44 16.63 19.89
CA PRO A 183 -8.82 16.16 20.05
C PRO A 183 -9.60 16.15 18.73
N ASP A 184 -9.25 17.05 17.81
CA ASP A 184 -9.89 17.27 16.51
C ASP A 184 -8.90 17.96 15.54
N GLY A 185 -9.29 18.12 14.27
CA GLY A 185 -8.47 18.78 13.24
C GLY A 185 -8.58 18.11 11.88
N GLY A 186 -7.50 18.21 11.09
CA GLY A 186 -7.43 17.67 9.75
C GLY A 186 -6.17 16.85 9.43
N ILE A 187 -6.36 15.79 8.65
CA ILE A 187 -5.33 14.87 8.15
C ILE A 187 -5.58 14.59 6.67
N ALA A 188 -4.56 14.77 5.83
CA ALA A 188 -4.68 14.56 4.40
C ALA A 188 -4.59 13.09 4.00
N ARG A 189 -3.61 12.34 4.53
CA ARG A 189 -3.44 10.89 4.27
C ARG A 189 -3.04 10.13 5.52
N PHE A 190 -3.45 8.86 5.54
CA PHE A 190 -2.99 7.86 6.49
C PHE A 190 -2.47 6.65 5.72
N ARG A 191 -1.25 6.22 6.03
CA ARG A 191 -0.64 4.98 5.49
C ARG A 191 -0.26 4.06 6.62
N LEU A 192 -0.51 2.78 6.41
CA LEU A 192 -0.13 1.72 7.34
C LEU A 192 0.81 0.77 6.59
N TYR A 193 2.10 0.95 6.76
CA TYR A 193 3.12 0.18 6.07
C TYR A 193 3.31 -1.17 6.75
N GLY A 194 3.22 -2.24 5.97
CA GLY A 194 3.40 -3.58 6.49
C GLY A 194 3.42 -4.66 5.44
N HIS A 195 3.25 -5.90 5.90
CA HIS A 195 3.19 -7.09 5.06
C HIS A 195 1.84 -7.75 5.20
N ALA A 196 1.23 -8.12 4.08
CA ALA A 196 0.06 -8.99 4.11
C ALA A 196 0.44 -10.34 4.70
N VAL A 197 -0.44 -10.88 5.54
CA VAL A 197 -0.40 -12.28 5.97
C VAL A 197 -1.58 -12.98 5.28
N PRO A 198 -1.32 -13.65 4.14
CA PRO A 198 -2.38 -14.25 3.35
C PRO A 198 -2.95 -15.49 4.03
N VAL A 199 -4.25 -15.70 3.86
CA VAL A 199 -4.89 -16.97 4.16
C VAL A 199 -4.96 -17.75 2.86
N PHE A 200 -4.16 -18.80 2.76
CA PHE A 200 -4.14 -19.65 1.58
C PHE A 200 -5.13 -20.82 1.74
N PRO A 201 -5.77 -21.27 0.65
CA PRO A 201 -6.60 -22.47 0.67
C PRO A 201 -5.79 -23.69 1.14
N GLU A 202 -6.48 -24.65 1.79
CA GLU A 202 -5.87 -25.94 2.16
C GLU A 202 -5.50 -26.79 0.93
N ASP A 203 -6.24 -26.60 -0.17
CA ASP A 203 -5.95 -27.23 -1.44
C ASP A 203 -4.64 -26.72 -2.04
N LYS A 204 -3.60 -27.58 -2.02
CA LYS A 204 -2.28 -27.27 -2.58
C LYS A 204 -2.29 -27.16 -4.10
N GLU A 205 -3.32 -27.67 -4.76
CA GLU A 205 -3.48 -27.59 -6.21
C GLU A 205 -4.20 -26.31 -6.65
N ALA A 206 -4.68 -25.49 -5.70
CA ALA A 206 -5.33 -24.22 -5.98
C ALA A 206 -4.39 -23.29 -6.76
N ILE A 207 -4.91 -22.76 -7.87
CA ILE A 207 -4.22 -21.74 -8.66
C ILE A 207 -4.48 -20.37 -8.05
N LEU A 208 -3.41 -19.70 -7.68
CA LEU A 208 -3.42 -18.40 -7.02
C LEU A 208 -2.60 -17.40 -7.83
N ASP A 209 -2.98 -16.12 -7.82
CA ASP A 209 -2.06 -15.05 -8.23
C ASP A 209 -1.02 -14.83 -7.11
N LEU A 210 0.15 -15.46 -7.25
CA LEU A 210 1.23 -15.38 -6.28
C LEU A 210 1.96 -14.02 -6.31
N ALA A 211 1.72 -13.21 -7.34
CA ALA A 211 2.23 -11.84 -7.41
C ALA A 211 1.28 -10.83 -6.74
N ALA A 212 0.02 -11.17 -6.48
CA ALA A 212 -0.94 -10.25 -5.89
C ALA A 212 -0.47 -9.71 -4.53
N ALA A 213 -0.61 -8.40 -4.31
CA ALA A 213 -0.30 -7.78 -3.02
C ALA A 213 -1.14 -8.38 -1.88
N GLN A 214 -2.40 -8.73 -2.15
CA GLN A 214 -3.29 -9.41 -1.20
C GLN A 214 -2.79 -10.81 -0.81
N ASN A 215 -2.02 -11.45 -1.68
CA ASN A 215 -1.40 -12.75 -1.43
C ASN A 215 0.06 -12.62 -0.97
N GLY A 216 0.50 -11.42 -0.56
CA GLY A 216 1.85 -11.18 -0.02
C GLY A 216 2.91 -10.80 -1.06
N GLY A 217 2.52 -10.63 -2.32
CA GLY A 217 3.44 -10.17 -3.37
C GLY A 217 3.91 -8.73 -3.15
N ILE A 218 5.18 -8.45 -3.44
CA ILE A 218 5.80 -7.14 -3.24
C ILE A 218 6.68 -6.81 -4.45
N ALA A 219 6.44 -5.65 -5.08
CA ALA A 219 7.36 -5.12 -6.08
C ALA A 219 8.55 -4.50 -5.35
N ILE A 220 9.72 -5.12 -5.41
CA ILE A 220 10.86 -4.75 -4.55
C ILE A 220 11.77 -3.70 -5.19
N SER A 221 11.83 -3.66 -6.52
CA SER A 221 12.67 -2.71 -7.26
C SER A 221 12.19 -2.54 -8.71
N CYS A 222 12.67 -1.49 -9.37
CA CYS A 222 12.39 -1.20 -10.77
C CYS A 222 13.47 -0.29 -11.37
N SER A 223 13.54 -0.23 -12.70
CA SER A 223 14.47 0.65 -13.44
C SER A 223 14.09 2.13 -13.38
N ASP A 224 12.81 2.45 -13.54
CA ASP A 224 12.27 3.81 -13.59
C ASP A 224 10.82 3.82 -13.07
N GLN A 225 10.39 4.97 -12.55
CA GLN A 225 8.99 5.26 -12.21
C GLN A 225 8.69 6.71 -12.55
N HIS A 226 8.17 6.94 -13.74
CA HIS A 226 7.81 8.29 -14.18
C HIS A 226 6.43 8.69 -13.67
N PHE A 227 5.44 7.83 -13.92
CA PHE A 227 4.06 7.99 -13.47
C PHE A 227 3.55 6.68 -12.86
N GLY A 228 2.69 6.83 -11.85
CA GLY A 228 2.28 5.70 -11.02
C GLY A 228 3.47 5.05 -10.29
N SER A 229 3.25 3.85 -9.75
CA SER A 229 4.30 3.09 -9.07
C SER A 229 4.28 1.62 -9.46
N LYS A 230 5.42 0.95 -9.35
CA LYS A 230 5.57 -0.51 -9.53
C LYS A 230 4.58 -1.29 -8.65
N ASP A 231 4.22 -0.76 -7.49
CA ASP A 231 3.33 -1.42 -6.53
C ASP A 231 1.92 -1.59 -7.13
N ASN A 232 1.50 -0.67 -8.01
CA ASN A 232 0.20 -0.70 -8.68
C ASN A 232 -0.01 -1.95 -9.54
N LEU A 233 1.08 -2.56 -10.02
CA LEU A 233 1.02 -3.78 -10.83
C LEU A 233 0.33 -4.94 -10.09
N LEU A 234 0.42 -4.94 -8.76
CA LEU A 234 0.01 -6.06 -7.91
C LEU A 234 -1.36 -5.83 -7.25
N LEU A 235 -1.99 -4.68 -7.50
CA LEU A 235 -3.28 -4.30 -6.93
C LEU A 235 -4.44 -5.09 -7.55
N PRO A 236 -5.61 -5.18 -6.88
CA PRO A 236 -6.81 -5.80 -7.43
C PRO A 236 -7.34 -5.07 -8.69
N GLY A 237 -8.21 -5.78 -9.42
CA GLY A 237 -8.93 -5.26 -10.59
C GLY A 237 -8.01 -4.78 -11.73
N ARG A 238 -8.56 -3.93 -12.61
CA ARG A 238 -7.88 -3.34 -13.79
C ARG A 238 -7.72 -1.80 -13.70
N GLY A 239 -7.98 -1.24 -12.53
CA GLY A 239 -7.91 0.20 -12.27
C GLY A 239 -8.90 1.05 -13.08
N LYS A 240 -8.81 2.37 -12.92
CA LYS A 240 -9.76 3.35 -13.49
C LYS A 240 -9.20 4.16 -14.66
N ASP A 241 -7.90 4.44 -14.66
CA ASP A 241 -7.20 5.27 -15.65
C ASP A 241 -5.69 4.94 -15.68
N MET A 242 -4.83 5.72 -16.34
CA MET A 242 -3.39 5.40 -16.37
C MET A 242 -2.68 5.65 -15.01
N GLY A 243 -3.23 6.48 -14.13
CA GLY A 243 -2.60 6.92 -12.89
C GLY A 243 -2.47 5.83 -11.83
N ASP A 244 -3.20 4.72 -11.97
CA ASP A 244 -3.13 3.55 -11.11
C ASP A 244 -2.47 2.33 -11.78
N GLY A 245 -1.56 2.57 -12.73
CA GLY A 245 -0.60 1.60 -13.28
C GLY A 245 0.85 1.95 -12.93
N TRP A 246 1.80 1.32 -13.63
CA TRP A 246 3.23 1.67 -13.61
C TRP A 246 3.63 2.14 -15.01
N GLU A 247 4.20 3.34 -15.13
CA GLU A 247 4.65 3.93 -16.38
C GLU A 247 6.07 4.50 -16.27
N THR A 248 6.90 4.22 -17.28
CA THR A 248 8.28 4.70 -17.37
C THR A 248 8.46 5.81 -18.40
N LYS A 249 9.58 6.53 -18.29
CA LYS A 249 9.94 7.58 -19.26
C LYS A 249 10.16 6.98 -20.63
N ARG A 250 9.69 7.70 -21.64
CA ARG A 250 9.99 7.39 -23.04
C ARG A 250 11.49 7.37 -23.28
N SER A 251 11.98 6.26 -23.82
CA SER A 251 13.40 6.08 -24.12
C SER A 251 13.73 6.37 -25.60
N ARG A 252 15.03 6.53 -25.86
CA ARG A 252 15.62 6.72 -27.19
C ARG A 252 16.87 5.87 -27.44
N GLY A 253 17.40 5.24 -26.39
CA GLY A 253 18.60 4.40 -26.48
C GLY A 253 18.32 3.08 -27.20
N LYS A 254 19.28 2.62 -28.00
CA LYS A 254 19.17 1.31 -28.66
C LYS A 254 19.24 0.20 -27.60
N GLY A 255 18.24 -0.68 -27.59
CA GLY A 255 18.18 -1.80 -26.66
C GLY A 255 17.79 -1.43 -25.23
N HIS A 256 17.23 -0.23 -25.01
CA HIS A 256 16.65 0.14 -23.72
C HIS A 256 15.52 -0.82 -23.34
N VAL A 257 15.45 -1.14 -22.05
CA VAL A 257 14.35 -1.89 -21.42
C VAL A 257 14.07 -1.28 -20.06
N ASP A 258 12.81 -1.33 -19.66
CA ASP A 258 12.40 -1.06 -18.28
C ASP A 258 11.97 -2.35 -17.61
N TRP A 259 12.21 -2.46 -16.30
CA TRP A 259 11.91 -3.69 -15.57
C TRP A 259 11.45 -3.41 -14.16
N THR A 260 10.73 -4.37 -13.59
CA THR A 260 10.45 -4.44 -12.16
C THR A 260 10.63 -5.86 -11.65
N ILE A 261 11.16 -5.99 -10.44
CA ILE A 261 11.27 -7.27 -9.74
C ILE A 261 10.14 -7.36 -8.71
N VAL A 262 9.45 -8.47 -8.72
CA VAL A 262 8.38 -8.80 -7.78
C VAL A 262 8.80 -10.05 -7.00
N LYS A 263 8.82 -9.91 -5.67
CA LYS A 263 8.85 -11.04 -4.75
C LYS A 263 7.45 -11.63 -4.69
N LEU A 264 7.32 -12.92 -4.97
CA LEU A 264 6.05 -13.64 -4.84
C LEU A 264 5.70 -13.78 -3.35
N GLY A 265 4.40 -13.74 -3.05
CA GLY A 265 3.92 -13.87 -1.67
C GLY A 265 4.14 -15.25 -1.06
N ALA A 266 4.32 -16.26 -1.91
CA ALA A 266 4.87 -17.56 -1.54
C ALA A 266 5.66 -18.12 -2.73
N PRO A 267 6.71 -18.94 -2.47
CA PRO A 267 7.35 -19.71 -3.53
C PRO A 267 6.32 -20.57 -4.28
N GLY A 268 6.44 -20.70 -5.59
CA GLY A 268 5.45 -21.46 -6.36
C GLY A 268 5.79 -21.79 -7.80
N TYR A 269 5.06 -22.76 -8.33
CA TYR A 269 5.12 -23.26 -9.69
C TYR A 269 4.17 -22.44 -10.56
N ILE A 270 4.72 -21.43 -11.25
CA ILE A 270 3.94 -20.49 -12.06
C ILE A 270 3.58 -21.13 -13.40
N GLN A 271 2.29 -21.22 -13.70
CA GLN A 271 1.75 -21.82 -14.92
C GLN A 271 1.43 -20.77 -15.98
N GLU A 272 0.88 -19.63 -15.57
CA GLU A 272 0.47 -18.54 -16.47
C GLU A 272 0.89 -17.19 -15.89
N PHE A 273 1.44 -16.33 -16.74
CA PHE A 273 1.60 -14.91 -16.47
C PHE A 273 0.53 -14.11 -17.19
N LEU A 274 0.04 -13.06 -16.55
CA LEU A 274 -0.85 -12.08 -17.19
C LEU A 274 -0.23 -10.69 -17.09
N VAL A 275 -0.08 -10.03 -18.23
CA VAL A 275 0.31 -8.61 -18.33
C VAL A 275 -0.86 -7.83 -18.90
N ASP A 276 -1.41 -6.93 -18.09
CA ASP A 276 -2.55 -6.10 -18.48
C ASP A 276 -2.08 -4.68 -18.82
N THR A 277 -2.39 -4.20 -20.02
CA THR A 277 -2.09 -2.83 -20.46
C THR A 277 -3.32 -1.91 -20.40
N ALA A 278 -4.33 -2.25 -19.59
CA ALA A 278 -5.54 -1.44 -19.43
C ALA A 278 -5.23 0.06 -19.30
N HIS A 279 -5.96 0.88 -20.05
CA HIS A 279 -5.85 2.34 -20.15
C HIS A 279 -4.56 2.89 -20.80
N PHE A 280 -3.53 2.07 -21.02
CA PHE A 280 -2.34 2.46 -21.79
C PHE A 280 -2.61 2.25 -23.29
N ARG A 281 -3.15 3.29 -23.94
CA ARG A 281 -3.62 3.19 -25.34
C ARG A 281 -2.60 3.67 -26.37
N GLY A 282 -1.76 4.63 -26.00
CA GLY A 282 -0.72 5.19 -26.87
C GLY A 282 0.71 4.97 -26.35
N ASN A 283 0.83 4.47 -25.14
CA ASN A 283 2.07 4.34 -24.36
C ASN A 283 2.20 2.96 -23.70
N PHE A 284 1.52 1.94 -24.21
CA PHE A 284 1.79 0.55 -23.82
C PHE A 284 3.18 0.11 -24.35
N PRO A 285 3.86 -0.86 -23.72
CA PRO A 285 5.12 -1.37 -24.23
C PRO A 285 4.94 -2.02 -25.61
N GLN A 286 5.97 -2.00 -26.46
CA GLN A 286 5.92 -2.71 -27.74
C GLN A 286 5.94 -4.22 -27.53
N LYS A 287 6.75 -4.68 -26.59
CA LYS A 287 6.83 -6.06 -26.14
C LYS A 287 7.02 -6.13 -24.63
N VAL A 288 6.70 -7.28 -24.07
CA VAL A 288 7.07 -7.66 -22.71
C VAL A 288 7.79 -9.00 -22.69
N ALA A 289 8.64 -9.19 -21.70
CA ALA A 289 9.23 -10.47 -21.36
C ALA A 289 9.12 -10.69 -19.84
N VAL A 290 9.20 -11.94 -19.40
CA VAL A 290 9.17 -12.29 -17.98
C VAL A 290 10.30 -13.26 -17.68
N GLN A 291 11.04 -12.98 -16.62
CA GLN A 291 12.02 -13.89 -16.07
C GLN A 291 11.60 -14.38 -14.68
N GLY A 292 11.93 -15.62 -14.35
CA GLY A 292 11.71 -16.23 -13.04
C GLY A 292 13.03 -16.50 -12.31
N LEU A 293 13.03 -16.44 -10.99
CA LEU A 293 14.20 -16.75 -10.17
C LEU A 293 13.81 -17.51 -8.89
N SER A 294 14.57 -18.57 -8.59
CA SER A 294 14.54 -19.30 -7.32
C SER A 294 15.66 -18.78 -6.42
N TRP A 295 15.44 -17.62 -5.80
CA TRP A 295 16.47 -16.95 -5.00
C TRP A 295 16.77 -17.69 -3.69
N GLN A 296 18.06 -17.96 -3.46
CA GLN A 296 18.61 -18.59 -2.23
C GLN A 296 19.65 -17.70 -1.52
N GLY A 297 19.93 -16.51 -2.06
CA GLY A 297 20.89 -15.58 -1.47
C GLY A 297 20.32 -14.79 -0.30
N GLU A 298 21.20 -14.06 0.39
CA GLU A 298 20.78 -13.11 1.41
C GLU A 298 20.12 -11.88 0.77
N GLY A 299 19.14 -11.29 1.46
CA GLY A 299 18.46 -10.08 0.99
C GLY A 299 17.59 -10.30 -0.25
N GLN A 300 17.54 -9.29 -1.12
CA GLN A 300 16.73 -9.26 -2.34
C GLN A 300 17.62 -9.38 -3.57
N PRO A 301 17.18 -10.08 -4.64
CA PRO A 301 17.95 -10.18 -5.88
C PRO A 301 18.00 -8.84 -6.63
N GLU A 302 19.11 -8.61 -7.32
CA GLU A 302 19.30 -7.51 -8.26
C GLU A 302 18.90 -7.94 -9.69
N ALA A 303 18.76 -6.96 -10.59
CA ALA A 303 18.29 -7.22 -11.95
C ALA A 303 19.28 -8.03 -12.80
N ASP A 304 20.56 -7.98 -12.47
CA ASP A 304 21.68 -8.69 -13.11
C ASP A 304 22.20 -9.87 -12.28
N SER A 305 21.54 -10.20 -11.16
CA SER A 305 21.84 -11.42 -10.40
C SER A 305 21.78 -12.66 -11.28
N GLU A 306 22.64 -13.64 -11.01
CA GLU A 306 22.67 -14.89 -11.77
C GLU A 306 21.41 -15.74 -11.51
N GLY A 307 21.03 -16.57 -12.50
CA GLY A 307 19.96 -17.57 -12.35
C GLY A 307 18.56 -17.12 -12.79
N TRP A 308 18.39 -15.90 -13.32
CA TRP A 308 17.14 -15.51 -13.98
C TRP A 308 16.86 -16.42 -15.19
N LEU A 309 15.78 -17.18 -15.13
CA LEU A 309 15.31 -18.05 -16.20
C LEU A 309 14.29 -17.32 -17.07
N GLU A 310 14.36 -17.48 -18.39
CA GLU A 310 13.33 -16.93 -19.29
C GLU A 310 12.02 -17.72 -19.11
N ALA A 311 11.02 -17.07 -18.52
CA ALA A 311 9.71 -17.65 -18.30
C ALA A 311 8.72 -17.29 -19.43
N VAL A 312 8.87 -16.09 -20.00
CA VAL A 312 8.13 -15.62 -21.18
C VAL A 312 9.12 -14.89 -22.10
N PRO A 313 9.34 -15.34 -23.35
CA PRO A 313 10.21 -14.65 -24.29
C PRO A 313 9.61 -13.30 -24.72
N PRO A 314 10.40 -12.36 -25.27
CA PRO A 314 9.92 -11.06 -25.76
C PRO A 314 8.71 -11.17 -26.70
N SER A 315 7.53 -10.85 -26.18
CA SER A 315 6.23 -11.06 -26.80
C SER A 315 5.52 -9.75 -27.07
N LYS A 316 4.90 -9.62 -28.25
CA LYS A 316 4.23 -8.39 -28.65
C LYS A 316 3.01 -8.12 -27.78
N THR A 317 2.86 -6.86 -27.38
CA THR A 317 1.70 -6.36 -26.63
C THR A 317 0.87 -5.40 -27.48
N GLY A 318 -0.37 -5.18 -27.04
CA GLY A 318 -1.35 -4.26 -27.61
C GLY A 318 -1.89 -3.31 -26.55
N PRO A 319 -2.65 -2.28 -26.98
CA PRO A 319 -3.24 -1.30 -26.08
C PRO A 319 -4.43 -1.86 -25.31
N ASP A 320 -4.60 -1.45 -24.05
CA ASP A 320 -5.85 -1.59 -23.28
C ASP A 320 -6.38 -3.05 -23.17
N GLN A 321 -5.48 -4.04 -23.06
CA GLN A 321 -5.86 -5.45 -23.10
C GLN A 321 -5.03 -6.34 -22.15
N GLU A 322 -5.60 -7.47 -21.76
CA GLU A 322 -4.90 -8.52 -21.00
C GLU A 322 -4.15 -9.44 -21.96
N HIS A 323 -2.89 -9.75 -21.62
CA HIS A 323 -2.03 -10.67 -22.36
C HIS A 323 -1.67 -11.84 -21.46
N LYS A 324 -2.07 -13.05 -21.86
CA LYS A 324 -1.79 -14.28 -21.12
C LYS A 324 -0.63 -15.03 -21.78
N PHE A 325 0.28 -15.52 -20.96
CA PHE A 325 1.47 -16.23 -21.41
C PHE A 325 1.67 -17.49 -20.56
N ALA A 326 1.79 -18.64 -21.21
CA ALA A 326 2.22 -19.85 -20.51
C ALA A 326 3.68 -19.70 -20.04
N SER A 327 3.97 -20.16 -18.83
CA SER A 327 5.33 -20.16 -18.28
C SER A 327 6.17 -21.28 -18.91
N ALA A 328 7.32 -20.92 -19.50
CA ALA A 328 8.28 -21.89 -20.01
C ALA A 328 9.05 -22.65 -18.91
N VAL A 329 8.89 -22.24 -17.64
CA VAL A 329 9.57 -22.80 -16.47
C VAL A 329 8.56 -23.27 -15.41
N ALA A 330 7.41 -23.79 -15.84
CA ALA A 330 6.31 -24.15 -14.95
C ALA A 330 6.66 -25.22 -13.90
N ASP A 331 7.67 -26.05 -14.15
CA ASP A 331 8.14 -27.10 -13.23
C ASP A 331 9.21 -26.61 -12.25
N VAL A 332 9.59 -25.33 -12.29
CA VAL A 332 10.58 -24.72 -11.39
C VAL A 332 9.87 -23.85 -10.36
N PRO A 333 10.10 -24.06 -9.04
CA PRO A 333 9.50 -23.21 -8.01
C PRO A 333 10.20 -21.85 -7.97
N LEU A 334 9.48 -20.79 -8.33
CA LEU A 334 10.00 -19.42 -8.34
C LEU A 334 9.71 -18.73 -7.01
N THR A 335 10.62 -17.86 -6.57
CA THR A 335 10.42 -16.95 -5.42
C THR A 335 10.29 -15.50 -5.87
N HIS A 336 10.88 -15.17 -7.02
CA HIS A 336 10.84 -13.85 -7.63
C HIS A 336 10.56 -13.95 -9.12
N VAL A 337 9.97 -12.89 -9.66
CA VAL A 337 9.70 -12.74 -11.08
C VAL A 337 10.08 -11.32 -11.50
N LYS A 338 10.57 -11.16 -12.71
CA LYS A 338 10.99 -9.87 -13.28
C LYS A 338 10.22 -9.61 -14.56
N LEU A 339 9.33 -8.63 -14.51
CA LEU A 339 8.63 -8.12 -15.68
C LEU A 339 9.56 -7.15 -16.41
N ILE A 340 9.67 -7.31 -17.72
CA ILE A 340 10.50 -6.47 -18.59
C ILE A 340 9.60 -5.87 -19.67
N MET A 341 9.57 -4.54 -19.75
CA MET A 341 8.97 -3.76 -20.83
C MET A 341 10.02 -3.39 -21.87
N ILE A 342 9.66 -3.49 -23.15
CA ILE A 342 10.55 -3.20 -24.27
C ILE A 342 9.85 -2.24 -25.25
N PRO A 343 10.47 -1.10 -25.58
CA PRO A 343 11.61 -0.51 -24.89
C PRO A 343 11.22 0.09 -23.52
N ASP A 344 10.03 0.69 -23.43
CA ASP A 344 9.49 1.42 -22.29
C ASP A 344 7.96 1.42 -22.41
N GLY A 345 7.24 2.04 -21.48
CA GLY A 345 5.80 2.26 -21.58
C GLY A 345 5.09 2.12 -20.26
N GLY A 346 3.81 1.73 -20.31
CA GLY A 346 2.97 1.52 -19.14
C GLY A 346 2.26 0.17 -19.12
N VAL A 347 2.22 -0.43 -17.93
CA VAL A 347 1.52 -1.67 -17.62
C VAL A 347 0.61 -1.41 -16.41
N LYS A 348 -0.62 -1.91 -16.49
CA LYS A 348 -1.61 -1.77 -15.43
C LYS A 348 -1.43 -2.82 -14.36
N ARG A 349 -1.41 -4.10 -14.73
CA ARG A 349 -1.28 -5.23 -13.79
C ARG A 349 -0.31 -6.27 -14.29
N PHE A 350 0.27 -6.95 -13.33
CA PHE A 350 1.08 -8.14 -13.55
C PHE A 350 0.62 -9.25 -12.59
N ARG A 351 0.28 -10.41 -13.16
CA ARG A 351 -0.19 -11.59 -12.41
C ARG A 351 0.73 -12.76 -12.66
N ALA A 352 0.93 -13.59 -11.64
CA ALA A 352 1.67 -14.84 -11.72
C ALA A 352 0.81 -15.96 -11.15
N PHE A 353 0.04 -16.61 -12.01
CA PHE A 353 -0.89 -17.67 -11.63
C PHE A 353 -0.15 -19.00 -11.49
N GLY A 354 -0.20 -19.58 -10.30
CA GLY A 354 0.50 -20.82 -10.01
C GLY A 354 0.04 -21.50 -8.74
N LYS A 355 0.60 -22.70 -8.53
CA LYS A 355 0.46 -23.45 -7.29
C LYS A 355 1.57 -23.07 -6.34
N ARG A 356 1.29 -23.03 -5.05
CA ARG A 356 2.34 -22.86 -4.05
C ARG A 356 3.27 -24.06 -4.06
N ALA A 357 4.56 -23.82 -3.87
CA ALA A 357 5.50 -24.85 -3.50
C ALA A 357 5.21 -25.29 -2.06
N ALA A 358 5.41 -26.59 -1.79
CA ALA A 358 5.08 -27.23 -0.53
C ALA A 358 5.90 -26.70 0.64
#